data_AF-A0A060CEA4-F1
#
_entry.id   AF-A0A060CEA4-F1
#
_cell.length_a   1.000
_cell.length_b   1.000
_cell.length_c   1.000
_cell.angle_alpha   90.00
_cell.angle_beta   90.00
_cell.angle_gamma   90.00
#
_symmetry.space_group_name_H-M   'P 1'
#
loop_
_entity.id
_entity.type
_entity.pdbx_description
1 polymer ?
#
loop_
_entity_poly.entity_id
_entity_poly.type
_entity_poly.pdbx_seq_one_letter_code
_entity_poly.pdbx_strand_id
1 'polypeptide(L)'
;SVDRSRSRTEGLGDGWGPAKSETTLHLDPGESLHLRVFLDRSVLEIVANERVTLTARMYPTRQDSVEVGAFAHGESARLQMMECWEMHNG
;
A
#
# COMPACT_ATOMS: atom_id res chain seq x y z
N SER A 1 5.45 -2.14 -5.22
CA SER A 1 4.47 -3.19 -5.53
C SER A 1 3.44 -3.23 -4.40
N VAL A 2 2.17 -3.50 -4.71
CA VAL A 2 1.13 -3.76 -3.72
C VAL A 2 0.84 -5.25 -3.76
N ASP A 3 1.13 -5.96 -2.66
CA ASP A 3 0.84 -7.39 -2.51
C ASP A 3 -0.32 -7.58 -1.52
N ARG A 4 -1.41 -8.19 -1.99
CA ARG A 4 -2.63 -8.44 -1.22
C ARG A 4 -2.81 -9.90 -0.80
N SER A 5 -1.83 -10.76 -1.07
CA SER A 5 -1.90 -12.20 -0.77
C SER A 5 -2.12 -12.49 0.72
N ARG A 6 -1.64 -11.61 1.61
CA ARG A 6 -1.70 -11.79 3.07
C ARG A 6 -2.95 -11.23 3.73
N SER A 7 -3.73 -10.39 3.04
CA SER A 7 -4.98 -9.81 3.54
C SER A 7 -6.21 -10.67 3.21
N ARG A 8 -6.05 -11.97 2.97
CA ARG A 8 -7.08 -12.86 2.41
C ARG A 8 -7.29 -14.11 3.28
N THR A 9 -8.55 -14.51 3.43
CA THR A 9 -8.95 -15.89 3.72
C THR A 9 -9.42 -16.50 2.38
N GLU A 10 -9.04 -17.72 2.05
CA GLU A 10 -9.31 -18.32 0.73
C GLU A 10 -10.80 -18.41 0.36
N GLY A 11 -11.07 -18.38 -0.95
CA GLY A 11 -12.34 -18.73 -1.57
C GLY A 11 -13.15 -17.51 -2.03
N LEU A 12 -13.28 -17.34 -3.35
CA LEU A 12 -14.44 -16.79 -4.12
C LEU A 12 -13.96 -16.16 -5.45
N GLY A 13 -14.09 -16.92 -6.54
CA GLY A 13 -14.34 -16.45 -7.92
C GLY A 13 -13.26 -15.61 -8.61
N ASP A 14 -13.02 -15.92 -9.88
CA ASP A 14 -12.24 -15.25 -10.93
C ASP A 14 -12.60 -13.77 -11.27
N GLY A 15 -13.38 -13.08 -10.44
CA GLY A 15 -13.82 -11.69 -10.68
C GLY A 15 -12.92 -10.58 -10.09
N TRP A 16 -11.83 -10.94 -9.43
CA TRP A 16 -10.94 -9.99 -8.74
C TRP A 16 -9.64 -9.84 -9.53
N GLY A 17 -9.31 -8.62 -9.96
CA GLY A 17 -8.06 -8.31 -10.65
C GLY A 17 -6.80 -8.81 -9.92
N PRO A 18 -5.63 -8.80 -10.58
CA PRO A 18 -4.44 -9.53 -10.14
C PRO A 18 -4.09 -9.25 -8.67
N ALA A 19 -3.69 -10.28 -7.91
CA ALA A 19 -3.36 -10.19 -6.49
C ALA A 19 -2.21 -9.21 -6.18
N LYS A 20 -1.39 -8.93 -7.20
CA LYS A 20 -0.29 -7.98 -7.17
C LYS A 20 -0.56 -6.88 -8.19
N SER A 21 -0.37 -5.62 -7.80
CA SER A 21 -0.32 -4.51 -8.73
C SER A 21 1.03 -3.82 -8.60
N GLU A 22 1.66 -3.52 -9.73
CA GLU A 22 2.99 -2.95 -9.80
C GLU A 22 3.00 -1.75 -10.73
N THR A 23 3.85 -0.80 -10.40
CA THR A 23 4.15 0.37 -11.22
C THR A 23 5.62 0.73 -11.03
N THR A 24 6.15 1.49 -11.97
CA THR A 24 7.53 1.98 -11.92
C THR A 24 7.51 3.49 -11.70
N LEU A 25 8.28 3.93 -10.70
CA LEU A 25 8.59 5.34 -10.49
C LEU A 25 10.11 5.49 -10.52
N HIS A 26 10.59 6.33 -11.43
CA HIS A 26 12.00 6.74 -11.43
C HIS A 26 12.18 7.90 -10.47
N LEU A 27 13.22 7.81 -9.65
CA LEU A 27 13.67 8.87 -8.73
C LEU A 27 14.98 9.44 -9.24
N ASP A 28 15.11 10.75 -9.18
CA ASP A 28 16.38 11.41 -9.48
C ASP A 28 17.43 11.15 -8.39
N PRO A 29 18.73 11.28 -8.67
CA PRO A 29 19.77 11.15 -7.64
C PRO A 29 19.51 12.10 -6.46
N GLY A 30 19.33 11.51 -5.27
CA GLY A 30 19.04 12.25 -4.04
C GLY A 30 17.56 12.60 -3.84
N GLU A 31 16.66 12.25 -4.77
CA GLU A 31 15.23 12.38 -4.58
C GLU A 31 14.71 11.32 -3.59
N SER A 32 14.01 11.76 -2.54
CA SER A 32 13.35 10.86 -1.60
C SER A 32 12.06 10.29 -2.17
N LEU A 33 11.74 9.04 -1.82
CA LEU A 33 10.42 8.46 -2.07
C LEU A 33 9.42 9.03 -1.07
N HIS A 34 8.38 9.71 -1.57
CA HIS A 34 7.26 10.21 -0.78
C HIS A 34 6.01 9.38 -1.09
N LEU A 35 5.46 8.70 -0.09
CA LEU A 35 4.23 7.92 -0.23
C LEU A 35 3.10 8.57 0.57
N ARG A 36 1.97 8.83 -0.08
CA ARG A 36 0.70 9.14 0.58
C ARG A 36 -0.23 7.95 0.43
N VAL A 37 -0.65 7.36 1.54
CA VAL A 37 -1.45 6.15 1.57
C VAL A 37 -2.80 6.46 2.21
N PHE A 38 -3.87 6.17 1.49
CA PHE A 38 -5.25 6.29 1.97
C PHE A 38 -5.87 4.91 2.09
N LEU A 39 -6.56 4.68 3.22
CA LEU A 39 -7.32 3.48 3.47
C LEU A 39 -8.75 3.86 3.87
N ASP A 40 -9.71 3.69 2.97
CA ASP A 40 -11.15 3.83 3.26
C ASP A 40 -11.81 2.46 3.13
N ARG A 41 -12.22 1.89 4.27
CA ARG A 41 -12.88 0.58 4.38
C ARG A 41 -12.11 -0.52 3.65
N SER A 42 -12.46 -0.80 2.40
CA SER A 42 -11.83 -1.83 1.58
C SER A 42 -10.99 -1.31 0.43
N VAL A 43 -10.73 0.00 0.37
CA VAL A 43 -10.00 0.65 -0.71
C VAL A 43 -8.68 1.19 -0.17
N LEU A 44 -7.59 0.75 -0.79
CA LEU A 44 -6.24 1.26 -0.57
C LEU A 44 -5.82 2.07 -1.79
N GLU A 45 -5.41 3.31 -1.57
CA GLU A 45 -4.82 4.15 -2.60
C GLU A 45 -3.43 4.61 -2.16
N ILE A 46 -2.44 4.43 -3.03
CA ILE A 46 -1.06 4.82 -2.78
C ILE A 46 -0.64 5.80 -3.86
N VAL A 47 -0.25 7.00 -3.47
CA VAL A 47 0.30 8.03 -4.35
C VAL A 47 1.78 8.18 -4.05
N ALA A 48 2.63 7.95 -5.05
CA ALA A 48 4.08 8.02 -4.96
C ALA A 48 4.61 9.27 -5.68
N ASN A 49 5.35 10.11 -4.94
CA ASN A 49 5.91 11.40 -5.36
C ASN A 49 4.93 12.27 -6.16
N GLU A 50 3.62 12.16 -5.90
CA GLU A 50 2.54 12.84 -6.64
C GLU A 50 2.54 12.59 -8.16
N ARG A 51 3.27 11.56 -8.61
CA ARG A 51 3.47 11.23 -10.04
C ARG A 51 2.75 9.96 -10.43
N VAL A 52 2.66 9.00 -9.52
CA VAL A 52 2.11 7.67 -9.81
C VAL A 52 1.13 7.26 -8.72
N THR A 53 -0.02 6.76 -9.13
CA THR A 53 -1.05 6.25 -8.21
C THR A 53 -1.29 4.77 -8.46
N LEU A 54 -1.39 4.01 -7.37
CA LEU A 54 -1.84 2.62 -7.36
C LEU A 54 -3.07 2.51 -6.47
N THR A 55 -4.19 2.10 -7.05
CA THR A 55 -5.43 1.85 -6.33
C THR A 55 -5.72 0.35 -6.30
N ALA A 56 -6.06 -0.16 -5.13
CA ALA A 56 -6.34 -1.56 -4.90
C ALA A 56 -7.52 -1.73 -3.92
N ARG A 57 -8.18 -2.88 -4.00
CA ARG A 57 -9.13 -3.30 -2.97
C ARG A 57 -8.48 -4.29 -2.02
N MET A 58 -8.63 -4.08 -0.72
CA MET A 58 -8.18 -4.99 0.33
C MET A 58 -9.31 -5.20 1.33
N TYR A 59 -9.53 -6.43 1.78
CA TYR A 59 -10.55 -6.76 2.78
C TYR A 59 -9.82 -7.35 3.97
N PRO A 60 -9.40 -6.54 4.95
CA PRO A 60 -8.71 -7.07 6.13
C PRO A 60 -9.69 -7.92 6.95
N THR A 61 -9.80 -9.22 6.64
CA THR A 61 -10.68 -10.17 7.32
C THR A 61 -10.00 -10.87 8.49
N ARG A 62 -8.67 -10.69 8.65
CA ARG A 62 -7.90 -11.28 9.74
C ARG A 62 -7.80 -10.30 10.91
N GLN A 63 -8.01 -10.81 12.12
CA GLN A 63 -7.92 -10.03 13.37
C GLN A 63 -6.53 -9.40 13.62
N ASP A 64 -5.47 -9.89 12.96
CA ASP A 64 -4.10 -9.40 13.08
C ASP A 64 -3.72 -8.31 12.05
N SER A 65 -4.64 -7.89 11.18
CA SER A 65 -4.40 -6.84 10.18
C SER A 65 -4.60 -5.42 10.73
N VAL A 66 -4.13 -5.16 11.95
CA VAL A 66 -4.31 -3.88 12.68
C VAL A 66 -3.07 -2.97 12.68
N GLU A 67 -1.95 -3.45 12.14
CA GLU A 67 -0.67 -2.74 12.20
C GLU A 67 -0.14 -2.34 10.81
N VAL A 68 0.70 -1.30 10.78
CA VAL A 68 1.42 -0.85 9.59
C VAL A 68 2.92 -1.07 9.79
N GLY A 69 3.57 -1.71 8.82
CA GLY A 69 5.01 -1.94 8.82
C GLY A 69 5.66 -1.43 7.54
N ALA A 70 6.83 -0.80 7.67
CA ALA A 70 7.68 -0.41 6.55
C ALA A 70 8.82 -1.42 6.39
N PHE A 71 9.07 -1.85 5.16
CA PHE A 71 10.14 -2.80 4.84
C PHE A 71 10.85 -2.40 3.54
N ALA A 72 12.14 -2.70 3.45
CA ALA A 72 12.94 -2.52 2.25
C ALA A 72 13.40 -3.89 1.72
N HIS A 73 13.38 -4.06 0.40
CA HIS A 73 13.90 -5.25 -0.26
C HIS A 73 15.07 -4.85 -1.16
N GLY A 74 16.16 -5.61 -1.12
CA GLY A 74 17.41 -5.27 -1.81
C GLY A 74 18.40 -4.64 -0.83
N GLU A 75 18.48 -3.31 -0.83
CA GLU A 75 19.35 -2.54 0.08
C GLU A 75 18.58 -1.93 1.26
N SER A 76 19.33 -1.38 2.22
CA SER A 76 18.74 -0.66 3.35
C SER A 76 18.10 0.65 2.90
N ALA A 77 16.88 0.90 3.37
CA ALA A 77 16.25 2.22 3.26
C ALA A 77 16.21 2.90 4.63
N ARG A 78 16.37 4.22 4.65
CA ARG A 78 16.15 5.04 5.85
C ARG A 78 14.76 5.64 5.80
N LEU A 79 13.91 5.27 6.76
CA LEU A 79 12.63 5.95 6.97
C LEU A 79 12.91 7.34 7.54
N GLN A 80 12.67 8.38 6.74
CA GLN A 80 12.89 9.76 7.18
C GLN A 80 11.77 10.27 8.08
N MET A 81 10.52 9.93 7.75
CA MET A 81 9.33 10.36 8.47
C MET A 81 8.19 9.39 8.18
N MET A 82 7.32 9.18 9.18
CA MET A 82 6.06 8.47 9.02
C MET A 82 5.04 9.14 9.93
N GLU A 83 3.94 9.57 9.34
CA GLU A 83 2.80 10.14 10.04
C GLU A 83 1.57 9.32 9.67
N CYS A 84 0.72 9.06 10.66
CA CYS A 84 -0.51 8.31 10.49
C CYS A 84 -1.63 9.07 11.19
N TRP A 85 -2.76 9.19 10.51
CA TRP A 85 -3.94 9.89 11.01
C TRP A 85 -5.15 8.99 10.87
N GLU A 86 -6.02 9.02 11.87
CA GLU A 86 -7.31 8.35 11.80
C GLU A 86 -8.24 9.16 10.89
N MET A 87 -8.65 8.56 9.77
CA MET A 87 -9.66 9.14 8.91
C MET A 87 -11.02 9.03 9.61
N HIS A 88 -11.55 10.18 10.04
CA HIS A 88 -12.91 10.25 10.54
C HIS A 88 -13.87 10.28 9.34
N ASN A 89 -14.80 9.33 9.31
CA ASN A 89 -15.98 9.48 8.48
C ASN A 89 -16.91 10.49 9.18
N GLY A 90 -17.23 11.57 8.49
CA GLY A 90 -18.23 12.54 8.95
C GLY A 90 -19.62 11.93 9.09
#